data_AF-A0A9P8GBL9-F1
#
_entry.id   AF-A0A9P8GBL9-F1
#
_cell.length_a   1.000
_cell.length_b   1.000
_cell.length_c   1.000
_cell.angle_alpha   90.00
_cell.angle_beta   90.00
_cell.angle_gamma   90.00
#
_symmetry.space_group_name_H-M   'P 1'
#
loop_
_entity.id
_entity.type
_entity.pdbx_description
1 polymer ?
#
loop_
_entity_poly.entity_id
_entity_poly.type
_entity_poly.pdbx_seq_one_letter_code
_entity_poly.pdbx_strand_id
1 'polypeptide(L)'
;MFQSLKDRSSFGGYIRFTIRFFQFVLAITVAGLYGYDLNNARKAHIYADPKWTYAVVVAALSAISVFFFLFKYSLRFFWDAVMVILWAVLFGIFGKMYINDHPTPHQGGQTRMKNAVWVDLANLILWFITFIWDLILHFTRMDKMTLHTGRAHV
;
A
#
# COMPACT_ATOMS: atom_id res chain seq x y z
N MET A 1 7.37 -5.97 -36.31
CA MET A 1 7.83 -6.65 -35.07
C MET A 1 8.38 -5.68 -34.01
N PHE A 2 8.97 -4.52 -34.38
CA PHE A 2 9.47 -3.54 -33.40
C PHE A 2 8.43 -2.57 -32.79
N GLN A 3 7.28 -2.30 -33.44
CA GLN A 3 6.19 -1.51 -32.82
C GLN A 3 5.57 -2.21 -31.60
N SER A 4 5.41 -3.54 -31.64
CA SER A 4 4.73 -4.32 -30.57
C SER A 4 5.47 -4.29 -29.22
N LEU A 5 6.77 -4.00 -29.20
CA LEU A 5 7.56 -3.91 -27.98
C LEU A 5 7.52 -2.51 -27.34
N LYS A 6 7.25 -1.46 -28.13
CA LYS A 6 7.13 -0.09 -27.63
C LYS A 6 5.79 0.09 -26.89
N ASP A 7 4.71 -0.48 -27.41
CA ASP A 7 3.36 -0.42 -26.81
C ASP A 7 3.23 -1.19 -25.49
N ARG A 8 3.99 -2.27 -25.28
CA ARG A 8 3.98 -3.00 -24.00
C ARG A 8 4.61 -2.22 -22.84
N SER A 9 5.55 -1.31 -23.13
CA SER A 9 6.26 -0.53 -22.11
C SER A 9 5.42 0.61 -21.53
N SER A 10 4.53 1.21 -22.34
CA SER A 10 3.66 2.31 -21.92
C SER A 10 2.44 1.79 -21.15
N PHE A 11 1.79 0.73 -21.64
CA PHE A 11 0.58 0.16 -21.03
C PHE A 11 0.81 -0.33 -19.59
N GLY A 12 1.87 -1.12 -19.36
CA GLY A 12 2.23 -1.56 -18.00
C GLY A 12 2.63 -0.41 -17.08
N GLY A 13 3.19 0.66 -17.65
CA GLY A 13 3.49 1.90 -16.93
C GLY A 13 2.22 2.62 -16.47
N TYR A 14 1.24 2.80 -17.35
CA TYR A 14 -0.04 3.43 -17.02
C TYR A 14 -0.84 2.65 -15.97
N ILE A 15 -0.92 1.32 -16.10
CA ILE A 15 -1.58 0.48 -15.07
C ILE A 15 -0.91 0.67 -13.71
N ARG A 16 0.42 0.59 -13.66
CA ARG A 16 1.17 0.79 -12.42
C ARG A 16 0.93 2.18 -11.84
N PHE A 17 0.94 3.22 -12.67
CA PHE A 17 0.65 4.58 -12.24
C PHE A 17 -0.75 4.69 -11.64
N THR A 18 -1.78 4.13 -12.30
CA THR A 18 -3.15 4.11 -11.80
C THR A 18 -3.26 3.41 -10.45
N ILE A 19 -2.64 2.24 -10.28
CA ILE A 19 -2.64 1.53 -8.99
C ILE A 19 -1.96 2.38 -7.91
N ARG A 20 -0.81 2.98 -8.22
CA ARG A 20 -0.06 3.84 -7.28
C ARG A 20 -0.83 5.10 -6.90
N PHE A 21 -1.58 5.68 -7.84
CA PHE A 21 -2.49 6.79 -7.58
C PHE A 21 -3.58 6.39 -6.58
N PHE A 22 -4.23 5.24 -6.76
CA PHE A 22 -5.22 4.76 -5.78
C PHE A 22 -4.59 4.44 -4.43
N GLN A 23 -3.38 3.84 -4.40
CA GLN A 23 -2.66 3.60 -3.14
C GLN A 23 -2.41 4.90 -2.37
N PHE A 24 -2.06 5.97 -3.08
CA PHE A 24 -1.89 7.31 -2.50
C PHE A 24 -3.22 7.86 -1.97
N VAL A 25 -4.30 7.83 -2.76
CA VAL A 25 -5.62 8.34 -2.37
C VAL A 25 -6.17 7.59 -1.15
N LEU A 26 -6.03 6.27 -1.10
CA LEU A 26 -6.45 5.47 0.04
C LEU A 26 -5.58 5.75 1.27
N ALA A 27 -4.26 5.92 1.10
CA ALA A 27 -3.37 6.29 2.19
C ALA A 27 -3.74 7.64 2.82
N ILE A 28 -3.99 8.69 2.03
CA ILE A 28 -4.42 9.98 2.58
C ILE A 28 -5.80 9.91 3.23
N THR A 29 -6.69 9.05 2.71
CA THR A 29 -8.01 8.80 3.29
C THR A 29 -7.87 8.19 4.68
N VAL A 30 -7.03 7.17 4.83
CA VAL A 30 -6.71 6.53 6.12
C VAL A 30 -6.06 7.55 7.07
N ALA A 31 -5.10 8.34 6.61
CA ALA A 31 -4.51 9.40 7.44
C ALA A 31 -5.57 10.37 7.99
N GLY A 32 -6.56 10.74 7.19
CA GLY A 32 -7.69 11.58 7.62
C GLY A 32 -8.63 10.87 8.61
N LEU A 33 -9.02 9.63 8.32
CA LEU A 33 -9.94 8.85 9.15
C LEU A 33 -9.38 8.62 10.55
N TYR A 34 -8.14 8.14 10.64
CA TYR A 34 -7.46 7.82 11.90
C TYR A 34 -6.86 9.07 12.57
N GLY A 35 -6.45 10.07 11.80
CA GLY A 35 -5.94 11.35 12.31
C GLY A 35 -7.00 12.20 13.01
N TYR A 36 -8.28 12.03 12.65
CA TYR A 36 -9.39 12.67 13.35
C TYR A 36 -9.44 12.28 14.83
N ASP A 37 -9.25 10.99 15.15
CA ASP A 37 -9.28 10.50 16.53
C ASP A 37 -8.07 10.97 17.34
N LEU A 38 -6.89 11.06 16.71
CA LEU A 38 -5.70 11.67 17.32
C LEU A 38 -5.90 13.16 17.59
N ASN A 39 -6.52 13.90 16.67
CA ASN A 39 -6.79 15.32 16.86
C ASN A 39 -7.81 15.55 17.98
N ASN A 40 -8.82 14.68 18.12
CA ASN A 40 -9.75 14.73 19.24
C ASN A 40 -9.07 14.41 20.57
N ALA A 41 -8.21 13.40 20.60
CA ALA A 41 -7.40 13.08 21.79
C ALA A 41 -6.52 14.27 22.21
N ARG A 42 -5.87 14.93 21.25
CA ARG A 42 -5.09 16.15 21.47
C ARG A 42 -5.95 17.28 22.07
N LYS A 43 -7.13 17.53 21.52
CA LYS A 43 -8.06 18.57 22.01
C LYS A 43 -8.58 18.27 23.41
N ALA A 44 -8.75 16.99 23.74
CA ALA A 44 -9.17 16.53 25.06
C ALA A 44 -8.01 16.45 26.06
N HIS A 45 -6.78 16.85 25.68
CA HIS A 45 -5.58 16.77 26.50
C HIS A 45 -5.27 15.35 27.03
N ILE A 46 -5.65 14.32 26.26
CA ILE A 46 -5.36 12.92 26.56
C ILE A 46 -4.25 12.38 25.65
N TYR A 47 -3.61 11.30 26.09
CA TYR A 47 -2.53 10.66 25.36
C TYR A 47 -2.98 10.12 24.00
N ALA A 48 -2.11 10.24 22.99
CA ALA A 48 -2.34 9.70 21.66
C ALA A 48 -2.33 8.17 21.69
N ASP A 49 -3.48 7.54 21.48
CA ASP A 49 -3.55 6.08 21.53
C ASP A 49 -2.68 5.46 20.41
N PRO A 50 -1.77 4.51 20.75
CA PRO A 50 -0.79 3.95 19.83
C PRO A 50 -1.38 3.36 18.55
N LYS A 51 -2.61 2.84 18.59
CA LYS A 51 -3.22 2.21 17.41
C LYS A 51 -3.54 3.22 16.31
N TRP A 52 -4.06 4.39 16.69
CA TRP A 52 -4.34 5.49 15.75
C TRP A 52 -3.03 6.09 15.23
N THR A 53 -2.04 6.21 16.12
CA THR A 53 -0.70 6.70 15.76
C THR A 53 -0.04 5.79 14.73
N TYR A 54 -0.08 4.47 14.94
CA TYR A 54 0.41 3.49 13.98
C TYR A 54 -0.28 3.64 12.62
N ALA A 55 -1.61 3.77 12.60
CA ALA A 55 -2.37 3.93 11.37
C ALA A 55 -1.93 5.15 10.56
N VAL A 56 -1.79 6.31 11.22
CA VAL A 56 -1.36 7.55 10.56
C VAL A 56 0.09 7.47 10.07
N VAL A 57 0.99 6.83 10.81
CA VAL A 57 2.39 6.63 10.39
C VAL A 57 2.47 5.72 9.15
N VAL A 58 1.76 4.59 9.15
CA VAL A 58 1.71 3.68 8.00
C VAL A 58 1.10 4.38 6.79
N ALA A 59 0.04 5.15 6.97
CA ALA A 59 -0.58 5.95 5.92
C ALA A 59 0.39 6.99 5.34
N ALA A 60 1.10 7.74 6.19
CA ALA A 60 2.09 8.73 5.75
C ALA A 60 3.25 8.07 4.99
N LEU A 61 3.80 6.97 5.51
CA LEU A 61 4.84 6.20 4.82
C LEU A 61 4.35 5.69 3.45
N SER A 62 3.12 5.19 3.38
CA SER A 62 2.50 4.72 2.14
C SER A 62 2.34 5.83 1.12
N ALA A 63 1.85 7.00 1.54
CA ALA A 63 1.68 8.17 0.67
C ALA A 63 3.03 8.68 0.13
N ILE A 64 4.05 8.76 0.98
CA ILE A 64 5.42 9.15 0.59
C ILE A 64 6.03 8.13 -0.38
N SER A 65 5.80 6.84 -0.14
CA SER A 65 6.36 5.75 -0.95
C SER A 65 5.95 5.82 -2.41
N VAL A 66 4.73 6.28 -2.70
CA VAL A 66 4.24 6.44 -4.08
C VAL A 66 5.13 7.39 -4.90
N PHE A 67 5.66 8.45 -4.28
CA PHE A 67 6.59 9.37 -4.95
C PHE A 67 7.97 8.76 -5.19
N PHE A 68 8.48 7.95 -4.25
CA PHE A 68 9.75 7.24 -4.44
C PHE A 68 9.71 6.27 -5.63
N PHE A 69 8.54 5.72 -5.95
CA PHE A 69 8.38 4.82 -7.09
C PHE A 69 8.38 5.50 -8.46
N LEU A 70 8.41 6.84 -8.51
CA LEU A 70 8.72 7.59 -9.74
C LEU A 70 10.17 7.32 -10.20
N PHE A 71 11.07 6.93 -9.30
CA PHE A 71 12.48 6.65 -9.60
C PHE A 71 12.74 5.16 -9.85
N LYS A 72 13.68 4.83 -10.76
CA LYS A 72 14.11 3.43 -11.01
C LYS A 72 14.87 2.89 -9.79
N TYR A 73 14.32 1.86 -9.15
CA TYR A 73 14.91 1.22 -7.99
C TYR A 73 14.95 -0.31 -8.20
N SER A 74 16.05 -0.97 -7.81
CA SER A 74 16.28 -2.40 -8.06
C SER A 74 15.44 -3.31 -7.16
N LEU A 75 15.20 -2.89 -5.91
CA LEU A 75 14.55 -3.69 -4.87
C LEU A 75 13.13 -3.19 -4.53
N ARG A 76 12.35 -2.82 -5.56
CA ARG A 76 10.97 -2.32 -5.36
C ARG A 76 10.07 -3.36 -4.69
N PHE A 77 10.22 -4.64 -5.06
CA PHE A 77 9.44 -5.74 -4.47
C PHE A 77 9.65 -5.84 -2.96
N PHE A 78 10.87 -5.56 -2.46
CA PHE A 78 11.16 -5.62 -1.04
C PHE A 78 10.38 -4.54 -0.28
N TRP A 79 10.34 -3.32 -0.82
CA TRP A 79 9.58 -2.22 -0.22
C TRP A 79 8.07 -2.47 -0.27
N ASP A 80 7.56 -2.97 -1.40
CA ASP A 80 6.15 -3.36 -1.51
C ASP A 80 5.80 -4.46 -0.49
N ALA A 81 6.69 -5.42 -0.22
CA ALA A 81 6.51 -6.44 0.82
C ALA A 81 6.42 -5.83 2.23
N VAL A 82 7.29 -4.86 2.56
CA VAL A 82 7.23 -4.13 3.83
C VAL A 82 5.87 -3.44 3.98
N MET A 83 5.39 -2.77 2.92
CA MET A 83 4.09 -2.11 2.94
C MET A 83 2.94 -3.10 3.12
N VAL A 84 2.97 -4.26 2.45
CA VAL A 84 1.98 -5.32 2.65
C VAL A 84 1.93 -5.75 4.12
N ILE A 85 3.07 -5.96 4.76
CA ILE A 85 3.11 -6.36 6.18
C ILE A 85 2.53 -5.25 7.08
N LEU A 86 2.93 -4.00 6.86
CA LEU A 86 2.44 -2.87 7.67
C LEU A 86 0.92 -2.70 7.55
N TRP A 87 0.38 -2.76 6.33
CA TRP A 87 -1.05 -2.67 6.08
C TRP A 87 -1.82 -3.91 6.58
N ALA A 88 -1.22 -5.11 6.53
CA ALA A 88 -1.82 -6.31 7.08
C ALA A 88 -1.94 -6.24 8.62
N VAL A 89 -0.92 -5.71 9.30
CA VAL A 89 -0.99 -5.45 10.75
C VAL A 89 -2.06 -4.40 11.06
N LEU A 90 -2.11 -3.30 10.29
CA LEU A 90 -3.11 -2.24 10.46
C LEU A 90 -4.53 -2.81 10.31
N PHE A 91 -4.79 -3.50 9.20
CA PHE A 91 -6.07 -4.16 8.96
C PHE A 91 -6.38 -5.21 10.02
N GLY A 92 -5.40 -5.98 10.50
CA GLY A 92 -5.60 -6.97 11.55
C GLY A 92 -6.05 -6.35 12.88
N ILE A 93 -5.43 -5.23 13.29
CA ILE A 93 -5.79 -4.52 14.52
C ILE A 93 -7.22 -3.99 14.45
N PHE A 94 -7.55 -3.24 13.39
CA PHE A 94 -8.86 -2.59 13.27
C PHE A 94 -9.95 -3.53 12.79
N GLY A 95 -9.61 -4.54 11.99
CA GLY A 95 -10.52 -5.59 11.54
C GLY A 95 -11.06 -6.41 12.70
N LYS A 96 -10.19 -6.82 13.64
CA LYS A 96 -10.62 -7.52 14.86
C LYS A 96 -11.57 -6.67 15.72
N MET A 97 -11.36 -5.34 15.73
CA MET A 97 -12.12 -4.41 16.56
C MET A 97 -13.50 -4.07 15.98
N TYR A 98 -13.61 -3.89 14.66
CA TYR A 98 -14.79 -3.27 14.04
C TYR A 98 -15.58 -4.15 13.06
N ILE A 99 -15.02 -5.25 12.54
CA ILE A 99 -15.74 -6.09 11.55
C ILE A 99 -16.96 -6.77 12.20
N ASN A 100 -16.74 -7.39 13.36
CA ASN A 100 -17.78 -8.13 14.09
C ASN A 100 -18.62 -7.23 15.00
N ASP A 101 -18.27 -5.96 15.11
CA ASP A 101 -19.03 -5.01 15.92
C ASP A 101 -20.32 -4.60 15.19
N HIS A 102 -21.40 -4.47 15.94
CA HIS A 102 -22.74 -4.14 15.46
C HIS A 102 -23.14 -2.76 15.99
N PRO A 103 -22.56 -1.68 15.44
CA PRO A 103 -22.80 -0.34 15.94
C PRO A 103 -24.27 0.03 15.78
N THR A 104 -24.84 0.58 16.84
CA THR A 104 -26.17 1.18 16.78
C THR A 104 -26.14 2.47 15.94
N PRO A 105 -27.26 2.92 15.33
CA PRO A 105 -27.28 4.12 14.48
C PRO A 105 -26.80 5.40 15.17
N HIS A 106 -26.83 5.46 16.50
CA HIS A 106 -26.34 6.59 17.30
C HIS A 106 -24.80 6.58 17.49
N GLN A 107 -24.11 5.49 17.15
CA GLN A 107 -22.66 5.34 17.27
C GLN A 107 -21.95 5.64 15.93
N GLY A 108 -22.18 6.84 15.38
CA GLY A 108 -21.62 7.25 14.09
C GLY A 108 -20.09 7.11 13.98
N GLY A 109 -19.36 7.24 15.10
CA GLY A 109 -17.92 6.98 15.16
C GLY A 109 -17.54 5.54 14.84
N GLN A 110 -18.26 4.55 15.37
CA GLN A 110 -17.99 3.13 15.10
C GLN A 110 -18.35 2.74 13.66
N THR A 111 -19.47 3.27 13.13
CA THR A 111 -19.84 3.06 11.71
C THR A 111 -18.75 3.58 10.77
N ARG A 112 -18.20 4.76 11.06
CA ARG A 112 -17.07 5.33 10.32
C ARG A 112 -15.83 4.43 10.39
N MET A 113 -15.50 3.89 11.56
CA MET A 113 -14.35 2.99 11.73
C MET A 113 -14.54 1.65 11.03
N LYS A 114 -15.77 1.11 11.01
CA LYS A 114 -16.10 -0.08 10.22
C LYS A 114 -15.87 0.13 8.73
N ASN A 115 -16.20 1.32 8.22
CA ASN A 115 -15.89 1.68 6.84
C ASN A 115 -14.38 1.87 6.62
N ALA A 116 -13.67 2.47 7.58
CA ALA A 116 -12.21 2.65 7.51
C ALA A 116 -11.47 1.32 7.35
N VAL A 117 -11.91 0.26 8.05
CA VAL A 117 -11.33 -1.09 7.91
C VAL A 117 -11.38 -1.61 6.47
N TRP A 118 -12.45 -1.32 5.73
CA TRP A 118 -12.54 -1.72 4.32
C TRP A 118 -11.61 -0.91 3.42
N VAL A 119 -11.37 0.36 3.75
CA VAL A 119 -10.36 1.21 3.08
C VAL A 119 -8.96 0.63 3.32
N ASP A 120 -8.67 0.18 4.54
CA ASP A 120 -7.40 -0.46 4.89
C ASP A 120 -7.18 -1.74 4.09
N LEU A 121 -8.22 -2.59 3.99
CA LEU A 121 -8.17 -3.82 3.21
C LEU A 121 -7.97 -3.54 1.72
N ALA A 122 -8.68 -2.55 1.17
CA ALA A 122 -8.53 -2.17 -0.22
C ALA A 122 -7.09 -1.73 -0.52
N ASN A 123 -6.49 -0.91 0.36
CA ASN A 123 -5.11 -0.48 0.15
C ASN A 123 -4.11 -1.63 0.31
N LEU A 124 -4.32 -2.51 1.29
CA LEU A 124 -3.54 -3.74 1.47
C LEU A 124 -3.52 -4.59 0.20
N ILE A 125 -4.69 -4.82 -0.41
CA ILE A 125 -4.80 -5.61 -1.64
C ILE A 125 -4.02 -4.94 -2.79
N LEU A 126 -4.12 -3.61 -2.94
CA LEU A 126 -3.35 -2.90 -3.97
C LEU A 126 -1.84 -3.05 -3.75
N TRP A 127 -1.36 -2.91 -2.51
CA TRP A 127 0.05 -3.15 -2.16
C TRP A 127 0.48 -4.59 -2.45
N PHE A 128 -0.39 -5.57 -2.21
CA PHE A 128 -0.11 -6.96 -2.52
C PHE A 128 -0.03 -7.21 -4.03
N ILE A 129 -0.92 -6.61 -4.82
CA ILE A 129 -0.88 -6.70 -6.29
C ILE A 129 0.44 -6.12 -6.82
N THR A 130 0.86 -4.94 -6.34
CA THR A 130 2.13 -4.35 -6.79
C THR A 130 3.34 -5.14 -6.32
N PHE A 131 3.29 -5.72 -5.11
CA PHE A 131 4.32 -6.62 -4.60
C PHE A 131 4.53 -7.81 -5.54
N ILE A 132 3.46 -8.56 -5.86
CA ILE A 132 3.55 -9.72 -6.75
C ILE A 132 4.05 -9.32 -8.13
N TRP A 133 3.56 -8.20 -8.66
CA TRP A 133 4.02 -7.67 -9.95
C TRP A 133 5.52 -7.37 -9.94
N ASP A 134 6.03 -6.66 -8.93
CA ASP A 134 7.45 -6.30 -8.81
C ASP A 134 8.33 -7.51 -8.53
N LEU A 135 7.83 -8.49 -7.77
CA LEU A 135 8.51 -9.76 -7.52
C LEU A 135 8.75 -10.53 -8.81
N ILE A 136 7.70 -10.74 -9.60
CA ILE A 136 7.78 -11.43 -10.91
C ILE A 136 8.73 -10.69 -11.85
N LEU A 137 8.64 -9.36 -11.93
CA LEU A 137 9.54 -8.57 -12.78
C LEU A 137 11.00 -8.64 -12.33
N HIS A 138 11.28 -8.73 -11.02
CA HIS A 138 12.63 -8.83 -10.52
C HIS A 138 13.26 -10.16 -10.95
N PHE A 139 12.61 -11.29 -10.66
CA PHE A 139 13.13 -12.62 -11.02
C PHE A 139 13.25 -12.83 -12.53
N THR A 140 12.24 -12.42 -13.32
CA THR A 140 12.31 -12.55 -14.79
C THR A 140 13.37 -11.67 -15.45
N ARG A 141 13.82 -10.59 -14.78
CA ARG A 141 14.96 -9.78 -15.24
C ARG A 141 16.29 -10.40 -14.88
N MET A 142 16.39 -11.06 -13.71
CA MET A 142 17.58 -11.79 -13.31
C MET A 142 17.88 -12.95 -14.28
N ASP A 143 16.87 -13.72 -14.68
CA ASP A 143 17.02 -14.83 -15.63
C ASP A 143 17.55 -14.38 -17.01
N LYS A 144 17.23 -13.16 -17.44
CA LYS A 144 17.72 -12.62 -18.71
C LYS A 144 19.19 -12.20 -18.66
N MET A 145 19.70 -11.81 -17.49
CA MET A 145 21.10 -11.40 -17.33
C MET A 145 22.04 -12.61 -17.26
N THR A 146 21.58 -13.75 -16.74
CA THR A 146 22.38 -14.98 -16.61
C THR A 146 22.49 -15.77 -17.92
N LEU A 147 21.60 -15.53 -18.89
CA LEU A 147 21.62 -16.20 -20.20
C LEU A 147 22.80 -15.76 -21.11
N HIS A 148 23.39 -14.58 -20.89
CA HIS A 148 24.45 -14.04 -21.75
C HIS A 148 25.88 -14.48 -21.36
N THR A 149 26.07 -15.11 -20.20
CA THR A 149 27.38 -15.58 -19.73
C THR A 149 27.70 -17.04 -20.10
N GLY A 150 26.75 -17.78 -20.69
CA GLY A 150 26.90 -19.21 -21.00
C GLY A 150 27.34 -19.57 -22.42
N ARG A 151 27.66 -18.60 -23.29
CA ARG A 151 28.04 -18.84 -24.70
C ARG A 151 29.48 -18.45 -25.05
N ALA A 152 30.36 -18.29 -24.07
CA ALA A 152 31.79 -18.29 -24.31
C ALA A 152 32.26 -19.75 -24.38
N HIS A 153 32.10 -20.37 -25.55
CA HIS A 153 32.82 -21.60 -25.89
C HIS A 153 34.29 -21.23 -26.12
N VAL A 154 35.18 -21.87 -25.35
CA VAL A 154 36.64 -21.89 -25.56
C VAL A 154 36.98 -22.87 -26.67
#